data_AF-A0A4R4AAB7-F1
#
_entry.id   AF-A0A4R4AAB7-F1
#
_cell.length_a   1.000
_cell.length_b   1.000
_cell.length_c   1.000
_cell.angle_alpha   90.00
_cell.angle_beta   90.00
_cell.angle_gamma   90.00
#
_symmetry.space_group_name_H-M   'P 1'
#
loop_
_entity.id
_entity.type
_entity.pdbx_description
1 polymer ?
#
loop_
_entity_poly.entity_id
_entity_poly.type
_entity_poly.pdbx_seq_one_letter_code
_entity_poly.pdbx_strand_id
1 'polypeptide(L)'
;MAEGVSKRRVCRLLGLSRSVLDDHARPRDDGPLIKALSALAERHPYAGSRKRYVRLRRAGHPTRNHKRVNSQANQGPKHVRLDRAERGSLHHEHQGIPHRH
;
A
#
# COMPACT_ATOMS: atom_id res chain seq x y z
N MET A 1 23.32 -4.48 34.72
CA MET A 1 22.03 -4.71 35.39
C MET A 1 21.32 -3.37 35.49
N ALA A 2 20.24 -3.15 34.75
CA ALA A 2 19.45 -1.91 34.82
C ALA A 2 18.17 -2.21 35.61
N GLU A 3 18.33 -2.48 36.90
CA GLU A 3 17.24 -2.81 37.82
C GLU A 3 16.64 -1.50 38.35
N GLY A 4 15.32 -1.32 38.24
CA GLY A 4 14.57 -0.50 39.22
C GLY A 4 13.79 0.74 38.74
N VAL A 5 13.80 1.12 37.46
CA VAL A 5 13.00 2.27 37.00
C VAL A 5 11.79 1.82 36.19
N SER A 6 10.59 1.94 36.77
CA SER A 6 9.36 1.58 36.04
C SER A 6 9.14 2.48 34.82
N LYS A 7 8.62 1.91 33.71
CA LYS A 7 8.23 2.69 32.52
C LYS A 7 7.43 3.95 32.87
N ARG A 8 6.55 3.88 33.88
CA ARG A 8 5.76 5.03 34.35
C ARG A 8 6.63 6.15 34.91
N ARG A 9 7.68 5.81 35.67
CA ARG A 9 8.60 6.80 36.26
C ARG A 9 9.42 7.48 35.18
N VAL A 10 9.89 6.72 34.20
CA VAL A 10 10.60 7.24 33.02
C VAL A 10 9.71 8.16 32.18
N CYS A 11 8.50 7.72 31.82
CA CYS A 11 7.55 8.52 31.05
C CYS A 11 7.18 9.84 31.75
N ARG A 12 6.94 9.84 33.08
CA ARG A 12 6.71 11.08 33.84
C ARG A 12 7.90 12.01 33.83
N LEU A 13 9.10 11.47 34.04
CA LEU A 13 10.33 12.27 34.07
C LEU A 13 10.62 12.93 32.71
N LEU A 14 10.29 12.24 31.62
CA LEU A 14 10.47 12.73 30.25
C LEU A 14 9.27 13.55 29.73
N GLY A 15 8.19 13.70 30.49
CA GLY A 15 6.95 14.36 30.03
C GLY A 15 6.25 13.62 28.88
N LEU A 16 6.57 12.34 28.66
CA LEU A 16 6.02 11.52 27.58
C LEU A 16 4.84 10.68 28.08
N SER A 17 3.85 10.45 27.22
CA SER A 17 2.83 9.45 27.51
C SER A 17 3.41 8.04 27.36
N ARG A 18 2.88 7.09 28.14
CA ARG A 18 3.29 5.68 28.04
C ARG A 18 3.07 5.12 26.64
N SER A 19 2.01 5.54 25.95
CA SER A 19 1.69 5.06 24.61
C SER A 19 2.76 5.41 23.59
N VAL A 20 3.46 6.55 23.74
CA VAL A 20 4.57 6.92 22.86
C VAL A 20 5.75 5.98 23.05
N LEU A 21 6.02 5.53 24.27
CA LEU A 21 7.11 4.57 24.53
C LEU A 21 6.74 3.15 24.08
N ASP A 22 5.45 2.81 24.10
CA ASP A 22 4.93 1.53 23.60
C ASP A 22 4.59 1.57 22.09
N ASP A 23 4.73 2.73 21.43
CA ASP A 23 4.46 2.90 19.99
C ASP A 23 5.60 2.30 19.17
N HIS A 24 5.51 0.99 18.97
CA HIS A 24 6.33 0.30 18.01
C HIS A 24 5.61 0.30 16.67
N ALA A 25 6.02 1.20 15.77
CA ALA A 25 5.65 1.14 14.36
C ALA A 25 6.10 -0.23 13.80
N ARG A 26 5.21 -1.23 13.82
CA ARG A 26 5.51 -2.55 13.25
C ARG A 26 5.68 -2.38 11.75
N PRO A 27 6.89 -2.57 11.19
CA PRO A 27 7.06 -2.58 9.76
C PRO A 27 6.27 -3.79 9.24
N ARG A 28 5.22 -3.50 8.47
CA ARG A 28 4.40 -4.52 7.84
C ARG A 28 5.03 -4.83 6.50
N ASP A 29 5.15 -6.12 6.17
CA ASP A 29 5.69 -6.51 4.87
C ASP A 29 4.78 -5.96 3.74
N ASP A 30 5.33 -4.97 3.02
CA ASP A 30 4.72 -4.32 1.87
C ASP A 30 5.12 -5.01 0.56
N GLY A 31 6.04 -5.98 0.59
CA GLY A 31 6.55 -6.68 -0.58
C GLY A 31 5.46 -7.26 -1.49
N PRO A 32 4.47 -8.01 -0.97
CA PRO A 32 3.37 -8.55 -1.77
C PRO A 32 2.49 -7.47 -2.40
N LEU A 33 2.29 -6.36 -1.68
CA LEU A 33 1.49 -5.22 -2.17
C LEU A 33 2.22 -4.47 -3.28
N ILE A 34 3.53 -4.23 -3.11
CA ILE A 34 4.38 -3.57 -4.10
C ILE A 34 4.42 -4.40 -5.38
N LYS A 35 4.68 -5.72 -5.28
CA LYS A 35 4.70 -6.63 -6.44
C LYS A 35 3.39 -6.59 -7.24
N ALA A 36 2.24 -6.68 -6.55
CA ALA A 36 0.95 -6.64 -7.20
C ALA A 36 0.64 -5.28 -7.85
N LEU A 37 1.03 -4.18 -7.21
CA LEU A 37 0.89 -2.84 -7.77
C LEU A 37 1.78 -2.62 -9.00
N SER A 38 3.01 -3.12 -8.99
CA SER A 38 3.94 -3.07 -10.12
C SER A 38 3.39 -3.86 -11.32
N ALA A 39 2.93 -5.10 -11.10
CA ALA A 39 2.31 -5.90 -12.16
C ALA A 39 1.07 -5.23 -12.76
N LEU A 40 0.25 -4.56 -11.95
CA LEU A 40 -0.89 -3.77 -12.42
C LEU A 40 -0.46 -2.50 -13.17
N ALA A 41 0.67 -1.89 -12.81
CA ALA A 41 1.19 -0.71 -13.48
C ALA A 41 1.76 -1.06 -14.86
N GLU A 42 2.44 -2.20 -14.99
CA GLU A 42 2.93 -2.71 -16.27
C GLU A 42 1.77 -3.07 -17.22
N ARG A 43 0.75 -3.78 -16.72
CA ARG A 43 -0.43 -4.16 -17.52
C ARG A 43 -1.34 -2.98 -17.86
N HIS A 44 -1.38 -1.97 -17.00
CA HIS A 44 -2.25 -0.81 -17.15
C HIS A 44 -1.51 0.49 -16.82
N PRO A 45 -0.59 0.94 -17.70
CA PRO A 45 0.26 2.09 -17.43
C PRO A 45 -0.55 3.38 -17.22
N TYR A 46 -1.73 3.51 -17.81
CA TYR A 46 -2.61 4.67 -17.64
C TYR A 46 -3.48 4.64 -16.36
N ALA A 47 -3.43 3.56 -15.59
CA ALA A 47 -4.25 3.40 -14.41
C ALA A 47 -3.66 4.17 -13.22
N GLY A 48 -4.31 5.27 -12.85
CA GLY A 48 -4.02 5.98 -11.59
C GLY A 48 -4.25 5.09 -10.35
N SER A 49 -3.77 5.54 -9.19
CA SER A 49 -3.77 4.78 -7.93
C SER A 49 -5.16 4.25 -7.55
N ARG A 50 -6.23 5.05 -7.73
CA ARG A 50 -7.61 4.62 -7.47
C ARG A 50 -8.04 3.43 -8.32
N LYS A 51 -7.70 3.42 -9.62
CA LYS A 51 -8.05 2.31 -10.53
C LYS A 51 -7.25 1.05 -10.18
N ARG A 52 -5.96 1.21 -9.84
CA ARG A 52 -5.11 0.11 -9.37
C ARG A 52 -5.64 -0.48 -8.06
N TYR A 53 -6.04 0.36 -7.10
CA TYR A 53 -6.67 -0.07 -5.85
C TYR A 53 -7.94 -0.91 -6.07
N VAL A 54 -8.84 -0.46 -6.95
CA VAL A 54 -10.07 -1.21 -7.26
C VAL A 54 -9.76 -2.58 -7.88
N ARG A 55 -8.80 -2.66 -8.80
CA ARG A 55 -8.37 -3.94 -9.39
C ARG A 55 -7.72 -4.85 -8.36
N LEU A 56 -6.86 -4.30 -7.51
CA LEU A 56 -6.20 -5.02 -6.43
C LEU A 56 -7.24 -5.64 -5.46
N ARG A 57 -8.31 -4.91 -5.14
CA ARG A 57 -9.43 -5.43 -4.33
C ARG A 57 -10.21 -6.54 -5.05
N ARG A 58 -10.47 -6.39 -6.35
CA ARG A 58 -11.14 -7.42 -7.15
C ARG A 58 -10.32 -8.70 -7.27
N ALA A 59 -9.00 -8.59 -7.27
CA ALA A 59 -8.07 -9.72 -7.25
C ALA A 59 -7.91 -10.39 -5.86
N GLY A 60 -8.69 -9.97 -4.85
CA GLY A 60 -8.70 -10.63 -3.54
C GLY A 60 -7.59 -10.19 -2.59
N HIS A 61 -6.84 -9.12 -2.89
CA HIS A 61 -5.85 -8.62 -1.95
C HIS A 61 -6.52 -8.00 -0.71
N PRO A 62 -6.04 -8.32 0.51
CA PRO A 62 -6.68 -7.92 1.77
C PRO A 62 -6.49 -6.44 2.14
N THR A 63 -5.86 -5.63 1.29
CA THR A 63 -5.52 -4.25 1.63
C THR A 63 -6.74 -3.32 1.55
N ARG A 64 -7.33 -3.00 2.71
CA ARG A 64 -8.45 -2.04 2.85
C ARG A 64 -8.00 -0.56 2.91
N ASN A 65 -6.71 -0.29 3.14
CA ASN A 65 -6.21 1.07 3.32
C ASN A 65 -5.76 1.72 2.01
N HIS A 66 -6.55 2.67 1.51
CA HIS A 66 -6.23 3.45 0.30
C HIS A 66 -5.01 4.37 0.47
N LYS A 67 -4.77 4.92 1.68
CA LYS A 67 -3.55 5.72 1.95
C LYS A 67 -2.29 4.89 1.75
N ARG A 68 -2.30 3.64 2.20
CA ARG A 68 -1.19 2.69 2.01
C ARG A 68 -0.94 2.44 0.53
N VAL A 69 -1.99 2.16 -0.24
CA VAL A 69 -1.86 1.96 -1.70
C VAL A 69 -1.34 3.20 -2.40
N ASN A 70 -1.79 4.40 -2.01
CA ASN A 70 -1.27 5.65 -2.56
C ASN A 70 0.21 5.88 -2.22
N SER A 71 0.61 5.62 -0.97
CA SER A 71 2.01 5.74 -0.54
C SER A 71 2.92 4.80 -1.32
N GLN A 72 2.53 3.53 -1.47
CA GLN A 72 3.30 2.54 -2.23
C GLN A 72 3.28 2.81 -3.75
N ALA A 73 2.16 3.29 -4.29
CA ALA A 73 2.07 3.66 -5.70
C ALA A 73 2.95 4.87 -6.08
N ASN A 74 3.35 5.72 -5.12
CA ASN A 74 4.32 6.79 -5.33
C ASN A 74 5.76 6.28 -5.40
N GLN A 75 6.04 5.11 -4.81
CA GLN A 75 7.35 4.45 -4.86
C GLN A 75 7.49 3.59 -6.14
N GLY A 76 6.38 3.16 -6.72
CA GLY A 76 6.33 2.37 -7.96
C GLY A 76 6.13 3.20 -9.24
N PRO A 77 5.87 2.53 -10.38
CA PRO A 77 5.69 3.20 -11.67
C PRO A 77 4.48 4.14 -11.64
N LYS A 78 4.74 5.41 -11.99
CA LYS A 78 3.69 6.41 -12.11
C LYS A 78 2.82 6.09 -13.32
N HIS A 79 1.55 6.50 -13.23
CA HIS A 79 0.66 6.33 -14.36
C HIS A 79 1.13 7.24 -15.52
N VAL A 80 1.13 6.71 -16.73
CA VAL A 80 1.48 7.43 -17.96
C VAL A 80 0.21 8.03 -18.55
N ARG A 81 0.29 9.27 -19.02
CA ARG A 81 -0.79 9.88 -19.81
C ARG A 81 -0.62 9.40 -21.25
N LEU A 82 -1.54 8.54 -21.71
CA LEU A 82 -1.64 8.11 -23.10
C LEU A 82 -2.75 8.88 -23.81
N ASP A 83 -2.65 9.04 -25.13
CA ASP A 83 -3.69 9.70 -25.91
C ASP A 83 -4.96 8.86 -26.01
N ARG A 84 -6.10 9.51 -26.31
CA ARG A 84 -7.42 8.86 -26.25
C ARG A 84 -7.54 7.64 -27.18
N ALA A 85 -6.90 7.70 -28.34
CA ALA A 85 -6.86 6.60 -29.31
C ALA A 85 -6.14 5.37 -28.74
N GLU A 86 -5.01 5.56 -28.07
CA GLU A 86 -4.19 4.50 -27.49
C GLU A 86 -4.86 3.81 -26.29
N ARG A 87 -5.66 4.57 -25.52
CA ARG A 87 -6.41 4.02 -24.38
C ARG A 87 -7.47 3.00 -24.82
N GLY A 88 -8.09 3.19 -25.99
CA GLY A 88 -9.18 2.34 -26.49
C GLY A 88 -8.77 0.90 -26.76
N SER A 89 -7.61 0.68 -27.40
CA SER A 89 -7.12 -0.66 -27.76
C SER A 89 -6.77 -1.53 -26.57
N LEU A 90 -6.33 -0.95 -25.45
CA LEU A 90 -5.89 -1.69 -24.26
C LEU A 90 -7.05 -2.21 -23.39
N HIS A 91 -8.28 -1.70 -23.57
CA HIS A 91 -9.43 -2.10 -22.77
C HIS A 91 -10.00 -3.48 -23.16
N HIS A 92 -9.76 -3.93 -24.40
CA HIS A 92 -10.32 -5.18 -24.92
C HIS A 92 -9.54 -6.44 -24.48
N GLU A 93 -8.23 -6.30 -24.24
CA GLU A 93 -7.29 -7.43 -24.14
C GLU A 93 -7.18 -8.07 -22.74
N HIS A 94 -7.72 -7.47 -21.68
CA HIS A 94 -7.20 -7.72 -20.32
C HIS A 94 -8.21 -8.18 -19.26
N GLN A 95 -9.36 -8.75 -19.65
CA GLN A 95 -10.34 -9.30 -18.69
C GLN A 95 -9.98 -10.70 -18.14
N GLY A 96 -8.72 -11.11 -18.16
CA GLY A 96 -8.24 -12.34 -17.54
C GLY A 96 -7.67 -12.11 -16.14
N ILE A 97 -8.52 -11.87 -15.14
CA ILE A 97 -8.13 -12.06 -13.72
C ILE A 97 -8.92 -13.27 -13.22
N PRO A 98 -8.30 -14.42 -12.92
CA PRO A 98 -9.03 -15.58 -12.44
C PRO A 98 -9.68 -15.26 -11.09
N HIS A 99 -11.01 -15.26 -11.08
CA HIS A 99 -11.80 -15.27 -9.86
C HIS A 99 -11.70 -16.67 -9.25
N ARG A 100 -11.17 -16.77 -8.03
CA ARG A 100 -11.15 -18.03 -7.28
C ARG A 100 -12.50 -18.20 -6.57
N HIS A 101 -13.17 -19.33 -6.83
CA HIS A 101 -14.39 -19.78 -6.14
C HIS A 101 -14.12 -20.12 -4.68
#